data_AF-A0A093IW04-F1
#
_entry.id   AF-A0A093IW04-F1
#
_cell.length_a   1.000
_cell.length_b   1.000
_cell.length_c   1.000
_cell.angle_alpha   90.00
_cell.angle_beta   90.00
_cell.angle_gamma   90.00
#
_symmetry.space_group_name_H-M   'P 1'
#
loop_
_entity.id
_entity.type
_entity.pdbx_description
1 polymer ?
#
loop_
_entity_poly.entity_id
_entity_poly.type
_entity_poly.pdbx_seq_one_letter_code
_entity_poly.pdbx_strand_id
1 'polypeptide(L)'
;SRWETCWFKVELTIPPAWAEREVHFVWESDGEGMLWRDGQPVQGLTKEGEKTSYILTSSLKETEPHSLTLYVELACNGLFGAGKGSMIAPPDPDRRFNLSKAELVVFNRDVYELLVDLEILLDMAQLLGEENQRSFQALYTANQMVNVCDVMDPSTFPAARDLAAAIFSQRNGESQHTIHAIGHCHIDSAWLWPYEETIRKCARSWVTVVRLMERNPQLTFACSQAQQYEWVRSWYPGLYAQIRDFVAKGQFIPVGGTWVEMDGNLPSGESMVRQFLQGQRFFQQQFGRICSEFWLPDTFGYSAQLPQLMLGCGIRRFLTQKLSWNLVNAFPHHTFFWEGIDGSRVLTHFPPGDSYGMHGRVEEVLKTVKNNKDKGRVNHSALLFGFGDGGGGPTQKMLDRMKRMSDTDGLPRVQLSTPDQLFSVLEKESSQLCTWVGELFLELHNGTYTTQAQIKKGNRECERILHDVEVLSTLALARGGTFQYPASQLQRLWR
;
A
#
# COMPACT_ATOMS: atom_id res chain seq x y z
N SER A 1 11.73 26.30 -3.74
CA SER A 1 11.31 26.52 -2.33
C SER A 1 10.26 25.49 -1.97
N ARG A 2 9.84 25.34 -0.71
CA ARG A 2 8.86 24.29 -0.32
C ARG A 2 7.55 24.40 -1.11
N TRP A 3 6.97 23.27 -1.48
CA TRP A 3 5.72 23.15 -2.26
C TRP A 3 5.76 23.79 -3.67
N GLU A 4 6.89 24.37 -4.08
CA GLU A 4 7.09 24.72 -5.48
C GLU A 4 7.14 23.46 -6.33
N THR A 5 6.70 23.60 -7.58
CA THR A 5 6.79 22.56 -8.59
C THR A 5 7.72 23.01 -9.68
N CYS A 6 8.77 22.22 -9.92
CA CYS A 6 9.74 22.46 -10.98
C CYS A 6 9.54 21.44 -12.09
N TRP A 7 9.57 21.89 -13.34
CA TRP A 7 9.53 21.00 -14.50
C TRP A 7 10.89 20.98 -15.18
N PHE A 8 11.46 19.79 -15.31
CA PHE A 8 12.72 19.57 -16.02
C PHE A 8 12.44 18.87 -17.34
N LYS A 9 12.80 19.52 -18.45
CA LYS A 9 12.89 18.84 -19.75
C LYS A 9 14.24 18.14 -19.83
N VAL A 10 14.23 16.82 -19.94
CA VAL A 10 15.44 15.98 -19.99
C VAL A 10 15.58 15.45 -21.40
N GLU A 11 16.60 15.94 -22.12
CA GLU A 11 16.99 15.45 -23.43
C GLU A 11 18.19 14.52 -23.26
N LEU A 12 18.04 13.26 -23.67
CA LEU A 12 19.03 12.22 -23.42
C LEU A 12 19.28 11.40 -24.68
N THR A 13 20.51 10.88 -24.81
CA THR A 13 20.92 10.02 -25.92
C THR A 13 21.65 8.81 -25.37
N ILE A 14 21.13 7.61 -25.63
CA ILE A 14 21.75 6.36 -25.23
C ILE A 14 22.96 6.10 -26.14
N PRO A 15 24.19 5.91 -25.61
CA PRO A 15 25.35 5.62 -26.44
C PRO A 15 25.15 4.36 -27.30
N PRO A 16 25.57 4.33 -28.59
CA PRO A 16 25.47 3.14 -29.43
C PRO A 16 26.16 1.90 -28.85
N ALA A 17 27.27 2.08 -28.11
CA ALA A 17 27.98 1.00 -27.42
C ALA A 17 27.16 0.31 -26.30
N TRP A 18 26.01 0.86 -25.93
CA TRP A 18 25.08 0.27 -24.96
C TRP A 18 23.88 -0.40 -25.63
N ALA A 19 23.90 -0.55 -26.97
CA ALA A 19 22.91 -1.35 -27.68
C ALA A 19 22.79 -2.74 -27.05
N GLU A 20 21.56 -3.26 -27.09
CA GLU A 20 21.13 -4.54 -26.53
C GLU A 20 21.22 -4.65 -24.99
N ARG A 21 21.71 -3.62 -24.29
CA ARG A 21 21.77 -3.58 -22.82
C ARG A 21 20.50 -2.98 -22.20
N GLU A 22 20.25 -3.33 -20.95
CA GLU A 22 19.24 -2.69 -20.11
C GLU A 22 19.76 -1.32 -19.64
N VAL A 23 19.03 -0.24 -19.96
CA VAL A 23 19.44 1.14 -19.65
C VAL A 23 18.38 1.83 -18.81
N HIS A 24 18.83 2.43 -17.71
CA HIS A 24 17.98 3.16 -16.77
C HIS A 24 18.30 4.66 -16.79
N PHE A 25 17.27 5.46 -16.55
CA PHE A 25 17.41 6.85 -16.16
C PHE A 25 17.37 6.93 -14.62
N VAL A 26 18.47 7.37 -14.00
CA VAL A 26 18.58 7.57 -12.55
C VAL A 26 18.28 9.02 -12.22
N TRP A 27 17.38 9.22 -11.27
CA TRP A 27 17.00 10.53 -10.76
C TRP A 27 16.93 10.48 -9.23
N GLU A 28 17.79 11.25 -8.57
CA GLU A 28 17.81 11.38 -7.13
C GLU A 28 17.68 12.84 -6.73
N SER A 29 16.55 13.19 -6.10
CA SER A 29 16.27 14.53 -5.58
C SER A 29 15.71 14.47 -4.18
N ASP A 30 15.87 15.54 -3.40
CA ASP A 30 15.26 15.69 -2.06
C ASP A 30 13.73 15.85 -2.10
N GLY A 31 13.16 16.04 -3.29
CA GLY A 31 11.72 16.15 -3.52
C GLY A 31 11.14 14.93 -4.23
N GLU A 32 9.82 14.88 -4.34
CA GLU A 32 9.11 13.83 -5.04
C GLU A 32 8.94 14.15 -6.54
N GLY A 33 9.47 13.28 -7.41
CA GLY A 33 9.40 13.38 -8.86
C GLY A 33 8.26 12.56 -9.49
N MET A 34 7.71 13.04 -10.60
CA MET A 34 6.85 12.30 -11.50
C MET A 34 7.48 12.37 -12.88
N LEU A 35 7.82 11.22 -13.44
CA LEU A 35 8.33 11.10 -14.79
C LEU A 35 7.17 11.06 -15.78
N TRP A 36 7.31 11.86 -16.83
CA TRP A 36 6.38 11.96 -17.95
C TRP A 36 7.09 11.62 -19.25
N ARG A 37 6.40 10.83 -20.09
CA ARG A 37 6.85 10.44 -21.42
C ARG A 37 5.66 10.54 -22.37
N ASP A 38 5.86 11.18 -23.51
CA ASP A 38 4.82 11.36 -24.54
C ASP A 38 3.51 11.97 -23.99
N GLY A 39 3.63 12.91 -23.05
CA GLY A 39 2.50 13.59 -22.41
C GLY A 39 1.71 12.74 -21.39
N GLN A 40 2.20 11.54 -21.03
CA GLN A 40 1.58 10.67 -20.03
C GLN A 40 2.52 10.45 -18.82
N PRO A 41 1.98 10.36 -17.60
CA PRO A 41 2.79 9.96 -16.46
C PRO A 41 3.20 8.49 -16.63
N VAL A 42 4.42 8.17 -16.21
CA VAL A 42 4.96 6.81 -16.34
C VAL A 42 5.55 6.25 -15.04
N GLN A 43 6.08 7.07 -14.14
CA GLN A 43 6.60 6.59 -12.86
C GLN A 43 6.75 7.71 -11.83
N GLY A 44 6.46 7.43 -10.57
CA GLY A 44 6.93 8.24 -9.45
C GLY A 44 8.42 8.01 -9.17
N LEU A 45 9.12 9.07 -8.77
CA LEU A 45 10.53 9.03 -8.43
C LEU A 45 10.76 9.62 -7.04
N THR A 46 11.23 8.82 -6.08
CA THR A 46 11.49 9.26 -4.70
C THR A 46 12.64 8.48 -4.10
N LYS A 47 13.48 9.14 -3.28
CA LYS A 47 14.57 8.46 -2.54
C LYS A 47 14.00 7.61 -1.41
N GLU A 48 13.10 8.18 -0.61
CA GLU A 48 12.49 7.53 0.55
C GLU A 48 11.64 6.32 0.15
N GLY A 49 11.02 6.34 -1.04
CA GLY A 49 10.23 5.23 -1.57
C GLY A 49 11.03 4.23 -2.40
N GLU A 50 12.37 4.32 -2.37
CA GLU A 50 13.33 3.49 -3.12
C GLU A 50 13.03 3.39 -4.63
N LYS A 51 12.59 4.50 -5.22
CA LYS A 51 12.23 4.60 -6.65
C LYS A 51 13.10 5.68 -7.30
N THR A 52 14.39 5.41 -7.40
CA THR A 52 15.38 6.38 -7.92
C THR A 52 15.77 6.13 -9.38
N SER A 53 15.21 5.10 -10.03
CA SER A 53 15.47 4.83 -11.43
C SER A 53 14.20 4.44 -12.21
N TYR A 54 14.21 4.74 -13.51
CA TYR A 54 13.20 4.33 -14.48
C TYR A 54 13.86 3.55 -15.61
N ILE A 55 13.28 2.40 -15.97
CA ILE A 55 13.78 1.57 -17.07
C ILE A 55 13.40 2.27 -18.40
N LEU A 56 14.39 2.80 -19.12
CA LEU A 56 14.17 3.42 -20.42
C LEU A 56 13.92 2.37 -21.50
N THR A 57 14.72 1.30 -21.45
CA THR A 57 14.70 0.16 -22.36
C THR A 57 15.31 -1.04 -21.66
N SER A 58 14.74 -2.22 -21.89
CA SER A 58 15.34 -3.49 -21.47
C SER A 58 16.40 -3.99 -22.45
N SER A 59 16.32 -3.56 -23.71
CA SER A 59 17.26 -3.90 -24.78
C SER A 59 16.95 -3.02 -26.00
N LEU A 60 17.73 -1.95 -26.22
CA LEU A 60 17.55 -1.06 -27.38
C LEU A 60 18.35 -1.61 -28.57
N LYS A 61 17.69 -1.81 -29.71
CA LYS A 61 18.37 -2.23 -30.94
C LYS A 61 19.12 -1.06 -31.56
N GLU A 62 20.24 -1.33 -32.25
CA GLU A 62 21.02 -0.30 -32.95
C GLU A 62 20.23 0.50 -34.00
N THR A 63 19.14 -0.09 -34.52
CA THR A 63 18.27 0.53 -35.53
C THR A 63 17.18 1.41 -34.95
N GLU A 64 16.98 1.38 -33.63
CA GLU A 64 15.96 2.17 -32.94
C GLU A 64 16.48 3.57 -32.59
N PRO A 65 15.62 4.58 -32.43
CA PRO A 65 16.05 5.91 -32.02
C PRO A 65 16.72 5.90 -30.64
N HIS A 66 17.99 6.30 -30.58
CA HIS A 66 18.77 6.41 -29.34
C HIS A 66 18.47 7.70 -28.54
N SER A 67 17.89 8.72 -29.17
CA SER A 67 17.54 9.98 -28.53
C SER A 67 16.10 9.98 -28.01
N LEU A 68 15.92 10.43 -26.78
CA LEU A 68 14.62 10.48 -26.08
C LEU A 68 14.46 11.83 -25.37
N THR A 69 13.22 12.27 -25.22
CA THR A 69 12.87 13.42 -24.39
C THR A 69 11.90 12.98 -23.30
N LEU A 70 12.23 13.29 -22.06
CA LEU A 70 11.40 13.04 -20.89
C LEU A 70 11.14 14.36 -20.18
N TYR A 71 10.09 14.38 -19.35
CA TYR A 71 9.85 15.48 -18.43
C TYR A 71 9.77 14.95 -17.01
N VAL A 72 10.44 15.63 -16.07
CA VAL A 72 10.31 15.34 -14.64
C VAL A 72 9.59 16.51 -13.99
N GLU A 73 8.39 16.25 -13.47
CA GLU A 73 7.69 17.14 -12.55
C GLU A 73 8.21 16.86 -11.14
N LEU A 74 8.94 17.80 -10.56
CA LEU A 74 9.49 17.70 -9.21
C LEU A 74 8.67 18.58 -8.25
N ALA A 75 8.05 17.95 -7.25
CA ALA A 75 7.42 18.63 -6.14
C ALA A 75 8.44 18.81 -5.00
N CYS A 76 8.63 20.06 -4.55
CA CYS A 76 9.56 20.40 -3.47
C CYS A 76 8.97 20.08 -2.09
N ASN A 77 8.79 18.79 -1.82
CA ASN A 77 8.43 18.15 -0.57
C ASN A 77 8.99 16.72 -0.56
N GLY A 78 9.35 16.21 0.61
CA GLY A 78 9.64 14.78 0.75
C GLY A 78 8.35 13.97 0.87
N LEU A 79 8.48 12.64 0.95
CA LEU A 79 7.34 11.72 1.07
C LEU A 79 6.38 12.11 2.20
N PHE A 80 6.92 12.63 3.30
CA PHE A 80 6.19 13.08 4.49
C PHE A 80 6.13 14.61 4.62
N GLY A 81 6.11 15.33 3.51
CA GLY A 81 6.05 16.80 3.49
C GLY A 81 7.40 17.47 3.73
N ALA A 82 7.38 18.61 4.42
CA ALA A 82 8.53 19.53 4.51
C ALA A 82 8.87 19.95 5.95
N GLY A 83 8.60 19.12 6.96
CA GLY A 83 8.81 19.43 8.39
C GLY A 83 10.24 19.90 8.73
N LYS A 84 10.36 20.82 9.72
CA LYS A 84 11.64 21.36 10.20
C LYS A 84 12.25 20.49 11.31
N GLY A 85 13.34 19.78 10.99
CA GLY A 85 14.10 18.99 11.97
C GLY A 85 13.47 17.64 12.37
N SER A 86 12.14 17.52 12.31
CA SER A 86 11.43 16.25 12.44
C SER A 86 10.26 16.17 11.46
N MET A 87 9.75 14.95 11.22
CA MET A 87 8.67 14.69 10.27
C MET A 87 7.38 15.45 10.61
N ILE A 88 6.97 15.41 11.88
CA ILE A 88 5.71 16.01 12.35
C ILE A 88 5.84 17.49 12.77
N ALA A 89 7.03 18.07 12.62
CA ALA A 89 7.22 19.49 12.90
C ALA A 89 6.50 20.35 11.85
N PRO A 90 6.15 21.61 12.18
CA PRO A 90 5.68 22.56 11.18
C PRO A 90 6.60 22.59 9.95
N PRO A 91 6.04 22.72 8.73
CA PRO A 91 6.84 22.79 7.52
C PRO A 91 7.87 23.92 7.60
N ASP A 92 9.10 23.65 7.15
CA ASP A 92 10.21 24.61 7.18
C ASP A 92 10.12 25.57 5.99
N PRO A 93 9.86 26.88 6.19
CA PRO A 93 9.74 27.85 5.10
C PRO A 93 11.01 27.99 4.27
N ASP A 94 12.18 27.71 4.87
CA ASP A 94 13.46 27.97 4.24
C ASP A 94 14.04 26.73 3.56
N ARG A 95 13.37 25.57 3.64
CA ARG A 95 13.86 24.30 3.10
C ARG A 95 14.24 24.43 1.62
N ARG A 96 15.47 24.05 1.33
CA ARG A 96 16.01 23.90 -0.02
C ARG A 96 16.01 22.43 -0.40
N PHE A 97 15.89 22.17 -1.70
CA PHE A 97 15.81 20.84 -2.28
C PHE A 97 16.91 20.73 -3.33
N ASN A 98 17.69 19.65 -3.26
CA ASN A 98 18.80 19.42 -4.17
C ASN A 98 18.47 18.26 -5.11
N LEU A 99 18.93 18.38 -6.35
CA LEU A 99 19.07 17.28 -7.30
C LEU A 99 20.48 16.73 -7.15
N SER A 100 20.63 15.50 -6.66
CA SER A 100 21.93 14.86 -6.45
C SER A 100 22.37 14.00 -7.62
N LYS A 101 21.44 13.39 -8.36
CA LYS A 101 21.75 12.61 -9.57
C LYS A 101 20.71 12.80 -10.67
N ALA A 102 21.19 12.84 -11.90
CA ALA A 102 20.42 12.80 -13.14
C ALA A 102 21.29 12.13 -14.22
N GLU A 103 21.30 10.80 -14.24
CA GLU A 103 22.31 10.01 -14.95
C GLU A 103 21.67 8.94 -15.85
N LEU A 104 22.35 8.59 -16.93
CA LEU A 104 22.08 7.38 -17.69
C LEU A 104 23.02 6.27 -17.22
N VAL A 105 22.47 5.11 -16.89
CA VAL A 105 23.26 3.97 -16.40
C VAL A 105 22.87 2.69 -17.14
N VAL A 106 23.85 1.82 -17.33
CA VAL A 106 23.60 0.43 -17.72
C VAL A 106 23.28 -0.35 -16.45
N PHE A 107 22.10 -0.95 -16.40
CA PHE A 107 21.68 -1.76 -15.26
C PHE A 107 22.17 -3.20 -15.43
N ASN A 108 22.99 -3.68 -14.50
CA ASN A 108 23.44 -5.06 -14.50
C ASN A 108 22.43 -5.95 -13.75
N ARG A 109 21.56 -6.61 -14.51
CA ARG A 109 20.50 -7.47 -13.98
C ARG A 109 21.04 -8.66 -13.19
N ASP A 110 22.11 -9.30 -13.67
CA ASP A 110 22.66 -10.48 -13.00
C ASP A 110 23.26 -10.14 -11.64
N VAL A 111 23.97 -9.01 -11.53
CA VAL A 111 24.48 -8.51 -10.25
C VAL A 111 23.33 -8.20 -9.28
N TYR A 112 22.26 -7.58 -9.78
CA TYR A 112 21.08 -7.30 -8.96
C TYR A 112 20.44 -8.58 -8.38
N GLU A 113 20.23 -9.61 -9.21
CA GLU A 113 19.65 -10.87 -8.75
C GLU A 113 20.54 -11.55 -7.70
N LEU A 114 21.85 -11.55 -7.91
CA LEU A 114 22.83 -12.07 -6.94
C LEU A 114 22.77 -11.35 -5.59
N LEU A 115 22.62 -10.02 -5.60
CA LEU A 115 22.51 -9.23 -4.37
C LEU A 115 21.21 -9.54 -3.61
N VAL A 116 20.09 -9.73 -4.31
CA VAL A 116 18.82 -10.14 -3.69
C VAL A 116 18.94 -11.53 -3.09
N ASP A 117 19.56 -12.48 -3.81
CA ASP A 117 19.76 -13.84 -3.33
C ASP A 117 20.65 -13.86 -2.07
N LEU A 118 21.77 -13.14 -2.11
CA LEU A 118 22.69 -13.04 -0.98
C LEU A 118 22.06 -12.35 0.24
N GLU A 119 21.30 -11.28 0.03
CA GLU A 119 20.58 -10.57 1.10
C GLU A 119 19.67 -11.54 1.88
N ILE A 120 18.87 -12.35 1.18
CA ILE A 120 17.92 -13.28 1.81
C ILE A 120 18.66 -14.41 2.54
N LEU A 121 19.73 -14.96 1.95
CA LEU A 121 20.52 -16.02 2.60
C LEU A 121 21.20 -15.51 3.88
N LEU A 122 21.75 -14.30 3.86
CA LEU A 122 22.34 -13.68 5.04
C LEU A 122 21.30 -13.41 6.12
N ASP A 123 20.13 -12.89 5.75
CA ASP A 123 19.03 -12.71 6.69
C ASP A 123 18.57 -14.06 7.29
N MET A 124 18.44 -15.12 6.48
CA MET A 124 18.11 -16.46 6.97
C MET A 124 19.15 -16.95 7.97
N ALA A 125 20.44 -16.79 7.68
CA ALA A 125 21.55 -17.17 8.56
C ALA A 125 21.55 -16.39 9.89
N GLN A 126 21.10 -15.13 9.89
CA GLN A 126 21.06 -14.31 11.09
C GLN A 126 19.80 -14.54 11.93
N LEU A 127 18.65 -14.74 11.28
CA LEU A 127 17.34 -14.63 11.91
C LEU A 127 16.67 -15.96 12.24
N LEU A 128 17.10 -17.08 11.65
CA LEU A 128 16.56 -18.41 11.97
C LEU A 128 17.09 -18.99 13.30
N GLY A 129 18.11 -18.36 13.88
CA GLY A 129 18.72 -18.75 15.15
C GLY A 129 19.87 -19.75 15.02
N GLU A 130 20.73 -19.78 16.03
CA GLU A 130 21.98 -20.57 16.05
C GLU A 130 21.75 -22.08 16.19
N GLU A 131 20.59 -22.52 16.69
CA GLU A 131 20.26 -23.95 16.82
C GLU A 131 19.62 -24.53 15.54
N ASN A 132 19.34 -23.69 14.54
CA ASN A 132 18.62 -24.09 13.34
C ASN A 132 19.58 -24.53 12.23
N GLN A 133 19.54 -25.81 11.85
CA GLN A 133 20.37 -26.35 10.76
C GLN A 133 20.23 -25.54 9.45
N ARG A 134 19.04 -25.03 9.16
CA ARG A 134 18.76 -24.24 7.95
C ARG A 134 19.50 -22.91 7.95
N SER A 135 19.72 -22.33 9.14
CA SER A 135 20.54 -21.13 9.33
C SER A 135 21.97 -21.34 8.81
N PHE A 136 22.63 -22.41 9.25
CA PHE A 136 23.99 -22.73 8.82
C PHE A 136 24.07 -23.14 7.34
N GLN A 137 23.05 -23.82 6.81
CA GLN A 137 22.99 -24.14 5.38
C GLN A 137 22.92 -22.86 4.53
N ALA A 138 22.13 -21.86 4.95
CA ALA A 138 22.05 -20.57 4.28
C ALA A 138 23.40 -19.83 4.37
N LEU A 139 24.03 -19.79 5.55
CA LEU A 139 25.35 -19.18 5.74
C LEU A 139 26.43 -19.84 4.88
N TYR A 140 26.48 -21.18 4.88
CA TYR A 140 27.41 -21.94 4.06
C TYR A 140 27.20 -21.65 2.58
N THR A 141 25.95 -21.62 2.12
CA THR A 141 25.60 -21.31 0.72
C THR A 141 26.04 -19.89 0.36
N ALA A 142 25.77 -18.90 1.19
CA ALA A 142 26.24 -17.52 1.00
C ALA A 142 27.77 -17.45 0.91
N ASN A 143 28.49 -18.18 1.77
CA ASN A 143 29.95 -18.25 1.71
C ASN A 143 30.45 -18.91 0.40
N GLN A 144 29.78 -19.97 -0.08
CA GLN A 144 30.12 -20.58 -1.38
C GLN A 144 29.86 -19.63 -2.55
N MET A 145 28.75 -18.86 -2.52
CA MET A 145 28.49 -17.83 -3.53
C MET A 145 29.64 -16.80 -3.57
N VAL A 146 30.10 -16.33 -2.42
CA VAL A 146 31.24 -15.39 -2.34
C VAL A 146 32.52 -16.02 -2.90
N ASN A 147 32.77 -17.30 -2.64
CA ASN A 147 33.97 -17.99 -3.13
C ASN A 147 34.00 -18.15 -4.66
N VAL A 148 32.85 -18.37 -5.28
CA VAL A 148 32.76 -18.65 -6.73
C VAL A 148 32.46 -17.40 -7.57
N CYS A 149 31.91 -16.35 -6.98
CA CYS A 149 31.52 -15.13 -7.68
C CYS A 149 32.71 -14.15 -7.75
N ASP A 150 33.35 -14.06 -8.91
CA ASP A 150 34.23 -12.93 -9.20
C ASP A 150 33.38 -11.76 -9.73
N VAL A 151 33.31 -10.67 -8.95
CA VAL A 151 32.52 -9.48 -9.29
C VAL A 151 32.98 -8.79 -10.58
N MET A 152 34.20 -9.09 -11.05
CA MET A 152 34.77 -8.55 -12.29
C MET A 152 34.55 -9.48 -13.49
N ASP A 153 34.12 -10.73 -13.29
CA ASP A 153 33.89 -11.71 -14.35
C ASP A 153 32.44 -12.24 -14.33
N PRO A 154 31.57 -11.69 -15.19
CA PRO A 154 30.17 -12.11 -15.31
C PRO A 154 29.97 -13.59 -15.65
N SER A 155 30.97 -14.28 -16.22
CA SER A 155 30.86 -15.71 -16.51
C SER A 155 30.72 -16.58 -15.25
N THR A 156 31.10 -16.03 -14.09
CA THR A 156 30.99 -16.69 -12.79
C THR A 156 29.61 -16.57 -12.14
N PHE A 157 28.79 -15.59 -12.55
CA PHE A 157 27.51 -15.30 -11.91
C PHE A 157 26.51 -16.47 -11.94
N PRO A 158 26.36 -17.24 -13.04
CA PRO A 158 25.46 -18.38 -13.07
C PRO A 158 25.78 -19.42 -11.98
N ALA A 159 27.06 -19.72 -11.74
CA ALA A 159 27.46 -20.69 -10.73
C ALA A 159 27.05 -20.26 -9.30
N ALA A 160 27.20 -18.97 -8.98
CA ALA A 160 26.74 -18.43 -7.70
C ALA A 160 25.19 -18.44 -7.59
N ARG A 161 24.48 -18.15 -8.67
CA ARG A 161 23.01 -18.21 -8.70
C ARG A 161 22.48 -19.64 -8.53
N ASP A 162 23.14 -20.63 -9.11
CA ASP A 162 22.74 -22.04 -8.97
C ASP A 162 22.83 -22.52 -7.51
N LEU A 163 23.84 -22.05 -6.75
CA LEU A 163 23.96 -22.33 -5.33
C LEU A 163 22.77 -21.77 -4.53
N ALA A 164 22.40 -20.51 -4.76
CA ALA A 164 21.24 -19.90 -4.11
C ALA A 164 19.93 -20.60 -4.52
N ALA A 165 19.76 -20.90 -5.80
CA ALA A 165 18.59 -21.58 -6.34
C ALA A 165 18.41 -22.98 -5.72
N ALA A 166 19.50 -23.70 -5.43
CA ALA A 166 19.45 -24.99 -4.74
C ALA A 166 18.90 -24.88 -3.30
N ILE A 167 19.15 -23.76 -2.61
CA ILE A 167 18.50 -23.47 -1.32
C ILE A 167 17.03 -23.13 -1.53
N PHE A 168 16.71 -22.15 -2.38
CA PHE A 168 15.35 -21.62 -2.54
C PHE A 168 14.36 -22.60 -3.18
N SER A 169 14.85 -23.66 -3.82
CA SER A 169 14.02 -24.71 -4.42
C SER A 169 13.60 -25.81 -3.44
N GLN A 170 14.22 -25.88 -2.26
CA GLN A 170 13.81 -26.80 -1.20
C GLN A 170 12.54 -26.28 -0.53
N ARG A 171 11.47 -27.08 -0.54
CA ARG A 171 10.12 -26.67 -0.17
C ARG A 171 9.75 -27.01 1.25
N ASN A 172 8.82 -26.25 1.81
CA ASN A 172 8.25 -26.54 3.12
C ASN A 172 7.31 -27.76 3.09
N GLY A 173 7.06 -28.32 4.28
CA GLY A 173 6.00 -29.30 4.50
C GLY A 173 4.59 -28.70 4.44
N GLU A 174 3.57 -29.55 4.40
CA GLU A 174 2.16 -29.13 4.25
C GLU A 174 1.63 -28.27 5.41
N SER A 175 2.16 -28.45 6.62
CA SER A 175 1.75 -27.71 7.82
C SER A 175 2.31 -26.29 7.92
N GLN A 176 3.16 -25.86 6.99
CA GLN A 176 3.83 -24.57 7.07
C GLN A 176 2.83 -23.40 7.00
N HIS A 177 3.02 -22.42 7.87
CA HIS A 177 2.23 -21.18 7.91
C HIS A 177 2.28 -20.44 6.57
N THR A 178 1.14 -19.91 6.15
CA THR A 178 1.00 -19.22 4.87
C THR A 178 0.70 -17.74 5.07
N ILE A 179 1.59 -16.90 4.59
CA ILE A 179 1.45 -15.44 4.56
C ILE A 179 0.88 -15.01 3.21
N HIS A 180 -0.25 -14.32 3.26
CA HIS A 180 -0.92 -13.70 2.12
C HIS A 180 -0.39 -12.27 1.96
N ALA A 181 0.57 -12.10 1.05
CA ALA A 181 1.17 -10.83 0.73
C ALA A 181 0.27 -10.04 -0.24
N ILE A 182 -0.14 -8.84 0.16
CA ILE A 182 -1.03 -7.96 -0.61
C ILE A 182 -0.32 -6.62 -0.80
N GLY A 183 -0.13 -6.20 -2.05
CA GLY A 183 0.47 -4.90 -2.34
C GLY A 183 -0.44 -3.79 -1.79
N HIS A 184 0.14 -2.81 -1.13
CA HIS A 184 -0.61 -1.74 -0.47
C HIS A 184 0.12 -0.40 -0.60
N CYS A 185 -0.65 0.68 -0.59
CA CYS A 185 -0.13 2.04 -0.57
C CYS A 185 -1.14 2.90 0.17
N HIS A 186 -0.94 3.03 1.48
CA HIS A 186 -1.66 4.02 2.26
C HIS A 186 -1.23 5.42 1.80
N ILE A 187 -2.20 6.30 1.57
CA ILE A 187 -1.96 7.71 1.26
C ILE A 187 -2.93 8.51 2.12
N ASP A 188 -2.40 9.29 3.05
CA ASP A 188 -3.25 10.20 3.81
C ASP A 188 -3.84 11.27 2.89
N SER A 189 -5.17 11.42 2.94
CA SER A 189 -5.84 12.40 2.10
C SER A 189 -5.39 13.84 2.40
N ALA A 190 -5.11 14.14 3.67
CA ALA A 190 -4.35 15.30 4.11
C ALA A 190 -3.74 15.05 5.49
N TRP A 191 -2.41 15.10 5.58
CA TRP A 191 -1.70 15.00 6.86
C TRP A 191 -0.64 16.09 6.99
N LEU A 192 0.47 15.97 6.26
CA LEU A 192 1.58 16.93 6.29
C LEU A 192 1.69 17.74 4.99
N TRP A 193 0.70 17.61 4.10
CA TRP A 193 0.58 18.25 2.79
C TRP A 193 -0.88 18.59 2.50
N PRO A 194 -1.15 19.53 1.57
CA PRO A 194 -2.51 19.89 1.17
C PRO A 194 -3.13 18.87 0.19
N TYR A 195 -4.46 18.93 -0.02
CA TYR A 195 -5.18 17.99 -0.89
C TYR A 195 -4.62 17.95 -2.32
N GLU A 196 -4.20 19.08 -2.87
CA GLU A 196 -3.63 19.19 -4.20
C GLU A 196 -2.38 18.31 -4.37
N GLU A 197 -1.58 18.17 -3.31
CA GLU A 197 -0.42 17.28 -3.32
C GLU A 197 -0.85 15.81 -3.25
N THR A 198 -1.91 15.48 -2.50
CA THR A 198 -2.47 14.12 -2.47
C THR A 198 -2.89 13.66 -3.86
N ILE A 199 -3.53 14.53 -4.66
CA ILE A 199 -3.93 14.21 -6.03
C ILE A 199 -2.72 13.74 -6.86
N ARG A 200 -1.57 14.43 -6.71
CA ARG A 200 -0.30 14.07 -7.37
C ARG A 200 0.33 12.83 -6.77
N LYS A 201 0.29 12.66 -5.44
CA LYS A 201 0.76 11.47 -4.71
C LYS A 201 0.03 10.20 -5.16
N CYS A 202 -1.30 10.26 -5.32
CA CYS A 202 -2.08 9.16 -5.87
C CYS A 202 -1.63 8.83 -7.29
N ALA A 203 -1.50 9.84 -8.16
CA ALA A 203 -1.07 9.62 -9.54
C ALA A 203 0.33 8.97 -9.63
N ARG A 204 1.33 9.51 -8.90
CA ARG A 204 2.72 8.98 -8.94
C ARG A 204 2.82 7.56 -8.39
N SER A 205 2.05 7.27 -7.36
CA SER A 205 2.06 5.95 -6.72
C SER A 205 1.39 4.94 -7.66
N TRP A 206 0.20 5.26 -8.15
CA TRP A 206 -0.61 4.30 -8.89
C TRP A 206 -0.10 4.07 -10.31
N VAL A 207 0.49 5.07 -10.98
CA VAL A 207 1.14 4.84 -12.26
C VAL A 207 2.33 3.90 -12.13
N THR A 208 3.10 4.03 -11.05
CA THR A 208 4.23 3.13 -10.76
C THR A 208 3.73 1.70 -10.51
N VAL A 209 2.66 1.55 -9.74
CA VAL A 209 2.03 0.24 -9.49
C VAL A 209 1.51 -0.38 -10.78
N VAL A 210 0.83 0.40 -11.64
CA VAL A 210 0.34 -0.07 -12.94
C VAL A 210 1.49 -0.60 -13.81
N ARG A 211 2.61 0.14 -13.92
CA ARG A 211 3.80 -0.34 -14.64
C ARG A 211 4.43 -1.57 -13.99
N LEU A 212 4.36 -1.70 -12.67
CA LEU A 212 4.84 -2.89 -11.96
C LEU A 212 3.95 -4.11 -12.27
N MET A 213 2.62 -3.94 -12.35
CA MET A 213 1.67 -5.00 -12.70
C MET A 213 1.84 -5.50 -14.14
N GLU A 214 2.17 -4.62 -15.09
CA GLU A 214 2.46 -5.01 -16.49
C GLU A 214 3.57 -6.05 -16.59
N ARG A 215 4.56 -5.97 -15.69
CA ARG A 215 5.73 -6.88 -15.64
C ARG A 215 5.52 -8.06 -14.70
N ASN A 216 4.58 -7.96 -13.77
CA ASN A 216 4.33 -8.95 -12.73
C ASN A 216 2.84 -9.33 -12.71
N PRO A 217 2.40 -10.31 -13.55
CA PRO A 217 0.99 -10.69 -13.67
C PRO A 217 0.35 -11.23 -12.38
N GLN A 218 1.17 -11.69 -11.43
CA GLN A 218 0.71 -12.18 -10.13
C GLN A 218 0.58 -11.07 -9.06
N LEU A 219 1.06 -9.86 -9.35
CA LEU A 219 0.96 -8.74 -8.42
C LEU A 219 -0.51 -8.33 -8.26
N THR A 220 -0.92 -8.26 -7.00
CA THR A 220 -2.18 -7.67 -6.54
C THR A 220 -1.90 -6.42 -5.71
N PHE A 221 -2.79 -5.45 -5.78
CA PHE A 221 -2.67 -4.18 -5.07
C PHE A 221 -4.02 -3.74 -4.52
N ALA A 222 -4.13 -3.59 -3.20
CA ALA A 222 -5.30 -3.09 -2.51
C ALA A 222 -5.24 -1.57 -2.35
N CYS A 223 -6.33 -0.87 -2.66
CA CYS A 223 -6.46 0.57 -2.51
C CYS A 223 -7.89 0.96 -2.11
N SER A 224 -8.01 1.71 -1.02
CA SER A 224 -9.20 1.87 -0.19
C SER A 224 -10.11 3.05 -0.54
N GLN A 225 -9.54 4.26 -0.66
CA GLN A 225 -10.30 5.52 -0.57
C GLN A 225 -10.95 5.91 -1.90
N ALA A 226 -12.28 5.82 -2.02
CA ALA A 226 -13.00 6.19 -3.25
C ALA A 226 -12.76 7.65 -3.69
N GLN A 227 -12.57 8.58 -2.74
CA GLN A 227 -12.22 9.98 -3.02
C GLN A 227 -10.93 10.10 -3.85
N GLN A 228 -9.93 9.25 -3.60
CA GLN A 228 -8.67 9.27 -4.34
C GLN A 228 -8.86 8.78 -5.77
N TYR A 229 -9.72 7.77 -5.98
CA TYR A 229 -10.09 7.33 -7.33
C TYR A 229 -10.82 8.44 -8.09
N GLU A 230 -11.72 9.17 -7.42
CA GLU A 230 -12.43 10.31 -8.04
C GLU A 230 -11.46 11.44 -8.44
N TRP A 231 -10.47 11.73 -7.60
CA TRP A 231 -9.41 12.68 -7.94
C TRP A 231 -8.58 12.23 -9.13
N VAL A 232 -8.10 10.98 -9.15
CA VAL A 232 -7.32 10.45 -10.27
C VAL A 232 -8.16 10.38 -11.55
N ARG A 233 -9.44 10.00 -11.46
CA ARG A 233 -10.37 10.01 -12.60
C ARG A 233 -10.49 11.41 -13.22
N SER A 234 -10.54 12.44 -12.38
CA SER A 234 -10.74 13.83 -12.80
C SER A 234 -9.47 14.45 -13.38
N TRP A 235 -8.32 14.21 -12.76
CA TRP A 235 -7.04 14.88 -13.10
C TRP A 235 -6.13 14.06 -14.01
N TYR A 236 -6.25 12.73 -14.00
CA TYR A 236 -5.41 11.81 -14.77
C TYR A 236 -6.26 10.74 -15.48
N PRO A 237 -7.18 11.13 -16.40
CA PRO A 237 -8.12 10.19 -17.01
C PRO A 237 -7.44 9.04 -17.77
N GLY A 238 -6.26 9.27 -18.37
CA GLY A 238 -5.48 8.22 -19.04
C GLY A 238 -4.93 7.16 -18.09
N LEU A 239 -4.48 7.56 -16.89
CA LEU A 239 -4.09 6.63 -15.83
C LEU A 239 -5.32 5.90 -15.27
N TYR A 240 -6.42 6.62 -15.07
CA TYR A 240 -7.66 6.03 -14.58
C TYR A 240 -8.22 4.93 -15.50
N ALA A 241 -8.12 5.12 -16.83
CA ALA A 241 -8.49 4.08 -17.78
C ALA A 241 -7.66 2.79 -17.58
N GLN A 242 -6.35 2.92 -17.43
CA GLN A 242 -5.46 1.77 -17.15
C GLN A 242 -5.81 1.11 -15.81
N ILE A 243 -6.11 1.91 -14.76
CA ILE A 243 -6.56 1.37 -13.47
C ILE A 243 -7.83 0.53 -13.67
N ARG A 244 -8.83 1.03 -14.42
CA ARG A 244 -10.06 0.25 -14.71
C ARG A 244 -9.74 -1.10 -15.38
N ASP A 245 -8.79 -1.14 -16.30
CA ASP A 245 -8.36 -2.38 -16.95
C ASP A 245 -7.74 -3.36 -15.93
N PHE A 246 -6.89 -2.87 -15.03
CA PHE A 246 -6.30 -3.71 -13.97
C PHE A 246 -7.30 -4.09 -12.86
N VAL A 247 -8.34 -3.29 -12.63
CA VAL A 247 -9.48 -3.68 -11.78
C VAL A 247 -10.25 -4.83 -12.41
N ALA A 248 -10.53 -4.76 -13.71
CA ALA A 248 -11.21 -5.83 -14.44
C ALA A 248 -10.40 -7.14 -14.48
N LYS A 249 -9.06 -7.04 -14.51
CA LYS A 249 -8.13 -8.18 -14.39
C LYS A 249 -8.02 -8.74 -12.97
N GLY A 250 -8.59 -8.09 -11.96
CA GLY A 250 -8.48 -8.51 -10.56
C GLY A 250 -7.13 -8.23 -9.90
N GLN A 251 -6.27 -7.41 -10.51
CA GLN A 251 -4.94 -7.07 -9.97
C GLN A 251 -4.99 -5.79 -9.14
N PHE A 252 -5.69 -4.74 -9.61
CA PHE A 252 -5.94 -3.53 -8.84
C PHE A 252 -7.27 -3.69 -8.10
N ILE A 253 -7.25 -3.66 -6.78
CA ILE A 253 -8.36 -4.11 -5.94
C ILE A 253 -8.87 -2.91 -5.12
N PRO A 254 -9.95 -2.26 -5.56
CA PRO A 254 -10.78 -1.42 -4.70
C PRO A 254 -11.23 -2.13 -3.43
N VAL A 255 -10.73 -1.70 -2.27
CA VAL A 255 -11.08 -2.27 -0.96
C VAL A 255 -11.79 -1.24 -0.08
N GLY A 256 -12.30 -1.66 1.07
CA GLY A 256 -12.81 -0.77 2.11
C GLY A 256 -14.26 -0.32 1.96
N GLY A 257 -14.68 0.03 0.74
CA GLY A 257 -16.07 0.40 0.47
C GLY A 257 -16.49 1.75 1.07
N THR A 258 -15.56 2.60 1.50
CA THR A 258 -15.83 3.92 2.05
C THR A 258 -15.33 5.06 1.16
N TRP A 259 -15.82 6.28 1.39
CA TRP A 259 -15.39 7.45 0.63
C TRP A 259 -13.94 7.83 0.95
N VAL A 260 -13.61 7.86 2.25
CA VAL A 260 -12.24 7.98 2.76
C VAL A 260 -11.98 6.93 3.85
N GLU A 261 -10.74 6.79 4.28
CA GLU A 261 -10.38 6.09 5.51
C GLU A 261 -10.72 7.00 6.70
N MET A 262 -11.93 6.85 7.23
CA MET A 262 -12.45 7.76 8.25
C MET A 262 -11.97 7.42 9.67
N ASP A 263 -12.00 8.42 10.54
CA ASP A 263 -11.90 8.20 11.98
C ASP A 263 -13.04 7.28 12.48
N GLY A 264 -12.70 6.34 13.36
CA GLY A 264 -13.61 5.29 13.83
C GLY A 264 -14.47 5.70 15.03
N ASN A 265 -14.31 6.92 15.54
CA ASN A 265 -14.90 7.35 16.82
C ASN A 265 -15.71 8.65 16.73
N LEU A 266 -15.16 9.69 16.10
CA LEU A 266 -15.70 11.05 16.15
C LEU A 266 -16.90 11.32 15.23
N PRO A 267 -16.96 10.80 13.98
CA PRO A 267 -18.09 11.04 13.09
C PRO A 267 -19.42 10.55 13.70
N SER A 268 -20.52 11.21 13.36
CA SER A 268 -21.85 10.68 13.71
C SER A 268 -22.11 9.33 13.03
N GLY A 269 -23.05 8.54 13.56
CA GLY A 269 -23.47 7.28 12.93
C GLY A 269 -23.96 7.47 11.49
N GLU A 270 -24.73 8.54 11.23
CA GLU A 270 -25.16 8.88 9.86
C GLU A 270 -23.96 9.20 8.96
N SER A 271 -22.96 9.93 9.46
CA SER A 271 -21.72 10.19 8.70
C SER A 271 -20.99 8.90 8.34
N MET A 272 -20.91 7.94 9.27
CA MET A 272 -20.32 6.62 8.99
C MET A 272 -21.13 5.87 7.92
N VAL A 273 -22.46 5.89 8.00
CA VAL A 273 -23.33 5.32 6.95
C VAL A 273 -23.09 6.00 5.60
N ARG A 274 -22.93 7.33 5.58
CA ARG A 274 -22.66 8.10 4.36
C ARG A 274 -21.29 7.77 3.76
N GLN A 275 -20.27 7.52 4.58
CA GLN A 275 -18.97 7.05 4.12
C GLN A 275 -19.10 5.75 3.32
N PHE A 276 -19.80 4.75 3.88
CA PHE A 276 -20.06 3.49 3.17
C PHE A 276 -20.94 3.68 1.94
N LEU A 277 -22.03 4.45 2.05
CA LEU A 277 -22.95 4.70 0.94
C LEU A 277 -22.23 5.34 -0.26
N GLN A 278 -21.42 6.38 -0.03
CA GLN A 278 -20.69 7.06 -1.10
C GLN A 278 -19.59 6.18 -1.69
N GLY A 279 -18.83 5.46 -0.85
CA GLY A 279 -17.78 4.55 -1.30
C GLY A 279 -18.31 3.38 -2.12
N GLN A 280 -19.26 2.62 -1.57
CA GLN A 280 -19.88 1.48 -2.26
C GLN A 280 -20.54 1.90 -3.57
N ARG A 281 -21.29 3.01 -3.57
CA ARG A 281 -21.93 3.52 -4.80
C ARG A 281 -20.90 3.91 -5.85
N PHE A 282 -19.79 4.54 -5.45
CA PHE A 282 -18.71 4.88 -6.37
C PHE A 282 -18.12 3.63 -7.01
N PHE A 283 -17.72 2.63 -6.21
CA PHE A 283 -17.14 1.39 -6.74
C PHE A 283 -18.13 0.59 -7.59
N GLN A 284 -19.41 0.56 -7.23
CA GLN A 284 -20.44 -0.07 -8.02
C GLN A 284 -20.60 0.61 -9.39
N GLN A 285 -20.62 1.94 -9.42
CA GLN A 285 -20.77 2.71 -10.66
C GLN A 285 -19.54 2.64 -11.56
N GLN A 286 -18.34 2.69 -10.98
CA GLN A 286 -17.10 2.77 -11.78
C GLN A 286 -16.55 1.39 -12.18
N PHE A 287 -16.76 0.38 -11.34
CA PHE A 287 -16.14 -0.94 -11.48
C PHE A 287 -17.13 -2.11 -11.45
N GLY A 288 -18.44 -1.85 -11.29
CA GLY A 288 -19.47 -2.90 -11.27
C GLY A 288 -19.43 -3.80 -10.03
N ARG A 289 -18.78 -3.37 -8.95
CA ARG A 289 -18.55 -4.18 -7.75
C ARG A 289 -18.76 -3.40 -6.46
N ILE A 290 -19.12 -4.11 -5.40
CA ILE A 290 -19.14 -3.60 -4.02
C ILE A 290 -18.06 -4.32 -3.21
N CYS A 291 -17.49 -3.64 -2.22
CA CYS A 291 -16.50 -4.24 -1.32
C CYS A 291 -17.22 -5.09 -0.27
N SER A 292 -16.63 -6.25 0.05
CA SER A 292 -17.12 -7.18 1.10
C SER A 292 -16.42 -6.97 2.44
N GLU A 293 -15.37 -6.16 2.42
CA GLU A 293 -14.41 -5.91 3.48
C GLU A 293 -14.28 -4.40 3.72
N PHE A 294 -14.25 -4.02 5.00
CA PHE A 294 -13.84 -2.69 5.41
C PHE A 294 -12.34 -2.70 5.67
N TRP A 295 -11.63 -1.71 5.14
CA TRP A 295 -10.17 -1.64 5.12
C TRP A 295 -9.76 -0.31 5.72
N LEU A 296 -9.32 -0.38 6.98
CA LEU A 296 -9.06 0.80 7.80
C LEU A 296 -7.78 0.60 8.64
N PRO A 297 -6.61 0.50 8.00
CA PRO A 297 -5.37 0.18 8.68
C PRO A 297 -4.89 1.29 9.63
N ASP A 298 -5.17 2.56 9.32
CA ASP A 298 -4.51 3.71 9.96
C ASP A 298 -5.39 4.49 10.98
N THR A 299 -6.53 3.94 11.40
CA THR A 299 -7.49 4.67 12.26
C THR A 299 -7.21 4.57 13.77
N PHE A 300 -7.47 5.67 14.49
CA PHE A 300 -7.18 5.79 15.92
C PHE A 300 -8.33 5.32 16.82
N GLY A 301 -8.59 4.00 16.79
CA GLY A 301 -9.63 3.33 17.58
C GLY A 301 -10.96 3.18 16.83
N TYR A 302 -11.81 2.27 17.30
CA TYR A 302 -13.00 1.85 16.55
C TYR A 302 -14.23 1.69 17.45
N SER A 303 -15.27 2.46 17.14
CA SER A 303 -16.56 2.43 17.83
C SER A 303 -17.20 1.04 17.83
N ALA A 304 -17.77 0.66 18.97
CA ALA A 304 -18.46 -0.60 19.19
C ALA A 304 -19.69 -0.85 18.30
N GLN A 305 -20.15 0.14 17.53
CA GLN A 305 -21.28 -0.01 16.59
C GLN A 305 -20.89 -0.27 15.14
N LEU A 306 -19.60 -0.16 14.80
CA LEU A 306 -19.13 -0.38 13.44
C LEU A 306 -19.50 -1.76 12.88
N PRO A 307 -19.48 -2.88 13.64
CA PRO A 307 -19.91 -4.18 13.12
C PRO A 307 -21.34 -4.17 12.55
N GLN A 308 -22.28 -3.52 13.24
CA GLN A 308 -23.67 -3.38 12.77
C GLN A 308 -23.75 -2.56 11.47
N LEU A 309 -23.05 -1.42 11.44
CA LEU A 309 -23.02 -0.54 10.26
C LEU A 309 -22.40 -1.23 9.04
N MET A 310 -21.31 -1.97 9.25
CA MET A 310 -20.66 -2.76 8.22
C MET A 310 -21.63 -3.78 7.61
N LEU A 311 -22.29 -4.58 8.43
CA LEU A 311 -23.26 -5.57 7.96
C LEU A 311 -24.43 -4.93 7.19
N GLY A 312 -24.95 -3.80 7.70
CA GLY A 312 -25.99 -3.01 7.03
C GLY A 312 -25.59 -2.52 5.64
N CYS A 313 -24.29 -2.37 5.39
CA CYS A 313 -23.71 -1.95 4.11
C CYS A 313 -23.19 -3.13 3.27
N GLY A 314 -23.49 -4.37 3.64
CA GLY A 314 -23.07 -5.59 2.93
C GLY A 314 -21.62 -6.02 3.20
N ILE A 315 -20.95 -5.42 4.19
CA ILE A 315 -19.56 -5.69 4.54
C ILE A 315 -19.52 -6.67 5.73
N ARG A 316 -18.79 -7.78 5.58
CA ARG A 316 -18.70 -8.86 6.59
C ARG A 316 -17.30 -9.10 7.12
N ARG A 317 -16.31 -8.45 6.50
CA ARG A 317 -14.88 -8.61 6.77
C ARG A 317 -14.29 -7.27 7.20
N PHE A 318 -13.31 -7.28 8.09
CA PHE A 318 -12.64 -6.08 8.57
C PHE A 318 -11.12 -6.27 8.59
N LEU A 319 -10.39 -5.33 8.00
CA LEU A 319 -8.93 -5.24 8.13
C LEU A 319 -8.52 -3.92 8.77
N THR A 320 -7.66 -4.00 9.78
CA THR A 320 -7.05 -2.86 10.47
C THR A 320 -5.56 -3.11 10.77
N GLN A 321 -4.84 -2.15 11.34
CA GLN A 321 -3.46 -2.32 11.82
C GLN A 321 -3.19 -1.65 13.17
N LYS A 322 -3.75 -0.45 13.44
CA LYS A 322 -3.37 0.37 14.60
C LYS A 322 -3.50 -0.30 15.97
N LEU A 323 -4.34 -1.33 16.12
CA LEU A 323 -4.46 -2.08 17.38
C LEU A 323 -3.15 -2.76 17.82
N SER A 324 -2.22 -2.99 16.88
CA SER A 324 -0.85 -3.45 17.19
C SER A 324 -0.01 -2.41 17.93
N TRP A 325 -0.46 -1.15 18.03
CA TRP A 325 0.30 -0.03 18.60
C TRP A 325 -0.19 0.39 20.00
N ASN A 326 -0.96 -0.46 20.69
CA ASN A 326 -1.36 -0.21 22.07
C ASN A 326 -0.13 -0.02 22.98
N LEU A 327 -0.20 0.98 23.87
CA LEU A 327 0.90 1.33 24.77
C LEU A 327 1.06 0.37 25.95
N VAL A 328 -0.04 -0.16 26.49
CA VAL A 328 -0.02 -0.94 27.74
C VAL A 328 -0.36 -2.39 27.45
N ASN A 329 -1.49 -2.65 26.78
CA ASN A 329 -1.99 -4.00 26.55
C ASN A 329 -1.87 -4.39 25.07
N ALA A 330 -1.01 -5.38 24.81
CA ALA A 330 -1.01 -6.04 23.51
C ALA A 330 -2.39 -6.69 23.27
N PHE A 331 -3.03 -6.36 22.15
CA PHE A 331 -4.33 -6.92 21.82
C PHE A 331 -4.25 -8.46 21.67
N PRO A 332 -5.22 -9.23 22.20
CA PRO A 332 -5.04 -10.67 22.42
C PRO A 332 -5.21 -11.54 21.16
N HIS A 333 -5.68 -10.98 20.03
CA HIS A 333 -5.97 -11.72 18.80
C HIS A 333 -5.46 -10.97 17.57
N HIS A 334 -5.11 -11.67 16.49
CA HIS A 334 -4.93 -11.09 15.16
C HIS A 334 -6.06 -11.48 14.21
N THR A 335 -6.75 -12.61 14.46
CA THR A 335 -7.93 -13.07 13.71
C THR A 335 -9.04 -13.42 14.69
N PHE A 336 -10.17 -12.72 14.61
CA PHE A 336 -11.27 -12.87 15.56
C PHE A 336 -12.59 -12.39 14.96
N PHE A 337 -13.70 -12.77 15.58
CA PHE A 337 -14.99 -12.12 15.33
C PHE A 337 -15.09 -10.85 16.17
N TRP A 338 -15.33 -9.72 15.53
CA TRP A 338 -15.67 -8.49 16.22
C TRP A 338 -17.19 -8.37 16.30
N GLU A 339 -17.70 -8.36 17.52
CA GLU A 339 -19.12 -8.26 17.84
C GLU A 339 -19.47 -6.85 18.32
N GLY A 340 -20.46 -6.24 17.67
CA GLY A 340 -21.00 -4.93 18.07
C GLY A 340 -21.93 -5.03 19.27
N ILE A 341 -22.33 -3.88 19.82
CA ILE A 341 -23.20 -3.82 21.01
C ILE A 341 -24.58 -4.44 20.81
N ASP A 342 -25.00 -4.66 19.56
CA ASP A 342 -26.27 -5.29 19.18
C ASP A 342 -26.14 -6.80 18.90
N GLY A 343 -24.92 -7.36 18.97
CA GLY A 343 -24.63 -8.77 18.62
C GLY A 343 -24.29 -9.00 17.14
N SER A 344 -24.27 -7.95 16.31
CA SER A 344 -23.79 -8.05 14.92
C SER A 344 -22.30 -8.42 14.89
N ARG A 345 -21.89 -9.38 14.06
CA ARG A 345 -20.50 -9.87 13.99
C ARG A 345 -19.87 -9.73 12.61
N VAL A 346 -18.61 -9.31 12.58
CA VAL A 346 -17.76 -9.28 11.37
C VAL A 346 -16.44 -10.01 11.61
N LEU A 347 -15.94 -10.71 10.60
CA LEU A 347 -14.63 -11.37 10.67
C LEU A 347 -13.53 -10.33 10.55
N THR A 348 -12.69 -10.21 11.57
CA THR A 348 -11.64 -9.19 11.66
C THR A 348 -10.26 -9.83 11.60
N HIS A 349 -9.37 -9.24 10.81
CA HIS A 349 -7.96 -9.56 10.79
C HIS A 349 -7.11 -8.29 10.88
N PHE A 350 -6.01 -8.30 11.62
CA PHE A 350 -4.95 -7.30 11.42
C PHE A 350 -3.60 -7.97 11.23
N PRO A 351 -2.77 -7.51 10.26
CA PRO A 351 -1.47 -8.11 9.97
C PRO A 351 -0.56 -8.20 11.21
N PRO A 352 -0.05 -9.40 11.57
CA PRO A 352 0.85 -9.58 12.71
C PRO A 352 2.26 -8.98 12.55
N GLY A 353 2.61 -8.48 11.36
CA GLY A 353 3.87 -7.77 11.14
C GLY A 353 3.96 -6.40 11.84
N ASP A 354 2.87 -5.94 12.45
CA ASP A 354 2.71 -4.63 13.11
C ASP A 354 2.85 -3.41 12.18
N SER A 355 2.71 -3.61 10.87
CA SER A 355 2.86 -2.56 9.85
C SER A 355 1.98 -2.85 8.63
N TYR A 356 1.49 -1.78 8.00
CA TYR A 356 0.82 -1.85 6.69
C TYR A 356 1.73 -1.43 5.52
N GLY A 357 3.03 -1.27 5.80
CA GLY A 357 4.06 -0.88 4.84
C GLY A 357 5.32 -1.73 4.96
N MET A 358 5.17 -3.06 4.93
CA MET A 358 6.30 -4.00 4.97
C MET A 358 7.04 -4.08 3.63
N HIS A 359 8.30 -4.53 3.66
CA HIS A 359 9.22 -4.54 2.52
C HIS A 359 9.52 -5.97 1.99
N GLY A 360 8.83 -6.98 2.53
CA GLY A 360 9.03 -8.38 2.16
C GLY A 360 10.41 -8.89 2.58
N ARG A 361 10.92 -8.46 3.75
CA ARG A 361 12.19 -8.96 4.32
C ARG A 361 11.95 -10.24 5.11
N VAL A 362 13.01 -11.04 5.26
CA VAL A 362 12.97 -12.28 6.07
C VAL A 362 12.56 -11.97 7.52
N GLU A 363 13.06 -10.88 8.09
CA GLU A 363 12.68 -10.40 9.41
C GLU A 363 11.16 -10.20 9.55
N GLU A 364 10.53 -9.55 8.57
CA GLU A 364 9.11 -9.21 8.60
C GLU A 364 8.22 -10.45 8.46
N VAL A 365 8.61 -11.40 7.60
CA VAL A 365 7.85 -12.65 7.43
C VAL A 365 7.97 -13.53 8.68
N LEU A 366 9.16 -13.64 9.28
CA LEU A 366 9.36 -14.36 10.54
C LEU A 366 8.62 -13.67 11.70
N LYS A 367 8.68 -12.34 11.77
CA LYS A 367 7.93 -11.53 12.74
C LYS A 367 6.43 -11.78 12.61
N THR A 368 5.89 -11.82 11.40
CA THR A 368 4.47 -12.10 11.14
C THR A 368 4.04 -13.43 11.74
N VAL A 369 4.82 -14.50 11.55
CA VAL A 369 4.53 -15.80 12.19
C VAL A 369 4.69 -15.71 13.71
N LYS A 370 5.77 -15.09 14.19
CA LYS A 370 6.08 -14.98 15.62
C LYS A 370 5.02 -14.22 16.39
N ASN A 371 4.48 -13.15 15.83
CA ASN A 371 3.55 -12.24 16.51
C ASN A 371 2.10 -12.71 16.47
N ASN A 372 1.72 -13.56 15.50
CA ASN A 372 0.36 -14.08 15.41
C ASN A 372 -0.09 -14.64 16.77
N LYS A 373 -1.21 -14.12 17.29
CA LYS A 373 -1.75 -14.49 18.62
C LYS A 373 -2.74 -15.65 18.55
N ASP A 374 -3.20 -16.01 17.35
CA ASP A 374 -4.15 -17.09 17.13
C ASP A 374 -3.47 -18.35 16.58
N LYS A 375 -2.18 -18.53 16.90
CA LYS A 375 -1.43 -19.75 16.61
C LYS A 375 -2.17 -20.98 17.14
N GLY A 376 -2.15 -22.04 16.35
CA GLY A 376 -2.87 -23.29 16.66
C GLY A 376 -4.38 -23.25 16.35
N ARG A 377 -4.95 -22.07 16.07
CA ARG A 377 -6.32 -21.91 15.54
C ARG A 377 -6.34 -21.51 14.07
N VAL A 378 -5.36 -20.69 13.67
CA VAL A 378 -5.25 -20.14 12.33
C VAL A 378 -3.85 -20.33 11.82
N ASN A 379 -3.72 -20.81 10.57
CA ASN A 379 -2.43 -21.00 9.91
C ASN A 379 -2.17 -20.04 8.73
N HIS A 380 -2.91 -18.94 8.70
CA HIS A 380 -2.85 -17.91 7.67
C HIS A 380 -2.73 -16.51 8.28
N SER A 381 -1.92 -15.64 7.66
CA SER A 381 -1.80 -14.23 8.07
C SER A 381 -1.69 -13.31 6.86
N ALA A 382 -2.13 -12.06 7.00
CA ALA A 382 -1.86 -11.01 6.02
C ALA A 382 -0.43 -10.47 6.16
N LEU A 383 0.14 -10.04 5.04
CA LEU A 383 1.29 -9.15 4.97
C LEU A 383 0.97 -8.04 3.96
N LEU A 384 0.89 -6.79 4.42
CA LEU A 384 0.70 -5.65 3.54
C LEU A 384 2.06 -5.03 3.22
N PHE A 385 2.40 -4.96 1.94
CA PHE A 385 3.72 -4.49 1.51
C PHE A 385 3.66 -3.30 0.56
N GLY A 386 4.65 -2.42 0.69
CA GLY A 386 4.77 -1.20 -0.10
C GLY A 386 4.95 0.04 0.77
N PHE A 387 5.40 1.13 0.15
CA PHE A 387 5.53 2.40 0.85
C PHE A 387 4.15 3.05 1.03
N GLY A 388 3.85 3.45 2.28
CA GLY A 388 2.57 4.05 2.70
C GLY A 388 2.71 5.47 3.23
N ASP A 389 1.67 5.93 3.94
CA ASP A 389 1.46 7.25 4.56
C ASP A 389 1.49 8.43 3.58
N GLY A 390 2.57 8.60 2.82
CA GLY A 390 2.74 9.61 1.78
C GLY A 390 2.72 9.07 0.35
N GLY A 391 2.51 7.76 0.19
CA GLY A 391 2.47 7.07 -1.09
C GLY A 391 3.72 6.28 -1.45
N GLY A 392 3.85 5.93 -2.73
CA GLY A 392 4.96 5.18 -3.29
C GLY A 392 4.57 3.76 -3.68
N GLY A 393 3.91 2.99 -2.80
CA GLY A 393 3.49 1.62 -3.08
C GLY A 393 4.66 0.64 -3.25
N PRO A 394 4.38 -0.59 -3.71
CA PRO A 394 5.38 -1.66 -3.82
C PRO A 394 6.50 -1.38 -4.83
N THR A 395 7.64 -2.05 -4.67
CA THR A 395 8.78 -2.02 -5.60
C THR A 395 9.08 -3.40 -6.16
N GLN A 396 9.81 -3.46 -7.29
CA GLN A 396 10.24 -4.74 -7.88
C GLN A 396 11.07 -5.57 -6.89
N LYS A 397 11.95 -4.92 -6.09
CA LYS A 397 12.77 -5.59 -5.08
C LYS A 397 11.93 -6.33 -4.03
N MET A 398 10.81 -5.76 -3.59
CA MET A 398 9.91 -6.44 -2.66
C MET A 398 9.32 -7.72 -3.29
N LEU A 399 8.93 -7.66 -4.56
CA LEU A 399 8.42 -8.83 -5.30
C LEU A 399 9.50 -9.89 -5.50
N ASP A 400 10.71 -9.48 -5.84
CA ASP A 400 11.82 -10.39 -6.07
C ASP A 400 12.18 -11.14 -4.78
N ARG A 401 12.18 -10.47 -3.61
CA ARG A 401 12.32 -11.13 -2.32
C ARG A 401 11.22 -12.15 -2.06
N MET A 402 9.95 -11.75 -2.19
CA MET A 402 8.82 -12.65 -1.95
C MET A 402 8.78 -13.85 -2.90
N LYS A 403 9.26 -13.69 -4.13
CA LYS A 403 9.42 -14.81 -5.08
C LYS A 403 10.38 -15.87 -4.54
N ARG A 404 11.52 -15.47 -3.96
CA ARG A 404 12.46 -16.41 -3.30
C ARG A 404 11.83 -17.03 -2.06
N MET A 405 11.08 -16.26 -1.28
CA MET A 405 10.43 -16.74 -0.05
C MET A 405 9.08 -17.44 -0.29
N SER A 406 8.72 -17.73 -1.55
CA SER A 406 7.37 -18.23 -1.88
C SER A 406 7.05 -19.55 -1.18
N ASP A 407 8.00 -20.48 -1.21
CA ASP A 407 7.94 -21.75 -0.50
C ASP A 407 9.35 -22.28 -0.20
N THR A 408 10.21 -21.43 0.39
CA THR A 408 11.56 -21.83 0.79
C THR A 408 11.54 -22.45 2.19
N ASP A 409 12.10 -23.66 2.32
CA ASP A 409 12.26 -24.35 3.59
C ASP A 409 13.03 -23.50 4.61
N GLY A 410 12.51 -23.47 5.85
CA GLY A 410 12.97 -22.61 6.94
C GLY A 410 12.22 -21.28 7.05
N LEU A 411 11.49 -20.84 6.02
CA LEU A 411 10.68 -19.62 6.04
C LEU A 411 9.18 -19.96 5.94
N PRO A 412 8.27 -19.11 6.44
CA PRO A 412 6.85 -19.24 6.11
C PRO A 412 6.63 -19.16 4.59
N ARG A 413 5.57 -19.81 4.10
CA ARG A 413 5.15 -19.67 2.70
C ARG A 413 4.66 -18.25 2.47
N VAL A 414 5.17 -17.56 1.46
CA VAL A 414 4.73 -16.21 1.09
C VAL A 414 4.07 -16.25 -0.27
N GLN A 415 2.76 -15.99 -0.31
CA GLN A 415 2.02 -15.95 -1.57
C GLN A 415 1.44 -14.57 -1.83
N LEU A 416 1.65 -14.06 -3.04
CA LEU A 416 0.89 -12.90 -3.50
C LEU A 416 -0.60 -13.28 -3.53
N SER A 417 -1.44 -12.45 -2.95
CA SER A 417 -2.84 -12.78 -2.68
C SER A 417 -3.76 -11.58 -2.81
N THR A 418 -5.06 -11.85 -2.84
CA THR A 418 -6.11 -10.84 -2.70
C THR A 418 -6.66 -10.83 -1.27
N PRO A 419 -7.28 -9.72 -0.83
CA PRO A 419 -8.07 -9.71 0.40
C PRO A 419 -9.11 -10.84 0.46
N ASP A 420 -9.80 -11.11 -0.64
CA ASP A 420 -10.81 -12.17 -0.73
C ASP A 420 -10.21 -13.57 -0.51
N GLN A 421 -9.04 -13.87 -1.08
CA GLN A 421 -8.35 -15.13 -0.86
C GLN A 421 -7.96 -15.33 0.60
N LEU A 422 -7.45 -14.28 1.26
CA LEU A 422 -7.14 -14.32 2.70
C LEU A 422 -8.40 -14.57 3.53
N PHE A 423 -9.42 -13.72 3.39
CA PHE A 423 -10.62 -13.86 4.23
C PHE A 423 -11.36 -15.17 3.97
N SER A 424 -11.37 -15.67 2.73
CA SER A 424 -11.99 -16.96 2.40
C SER A 424 -11.30 -18.16 3.08
N VAL A 425 -9.98 -18.10 3.32
CA VAL A 425 -9.30 -19.16 4.08
C VAL A 425 -9.56 -19.02 5.59
N LEU A 426 -9.56 -17.79 6.11
CA LEU A 426 -9.88 -17.51 7.51
C LEU A 426 -11.33 -17.89 7.87
N GLU A 427 -12.27 -17.69 6.95
CA GLU A 427 -13.67 -18.09 7.10
C GLU A 427 -13.84 -19.60 7.26
N LYS A 428 -12.97 -20.43 6.68
CA LYS A 428 -13.00 -21.89 6.85
C LYS A 428 -12.58 -22.32 8.26
N GLU A 429 -11.79 -21.49 8.95
CA GLU A 429 -11.31 -21.72 10.31
C GLU A 429 -12.21 -21.02 11.36
N SER A 430 -13.34 -20.44 10.95
CA SER A 430 -14.16 -19.55 11.77
C SER A 430 -14.64 -20.18 13.09
N SER A 431 -14.88 -21.49 13.14
CA SER A 431 -15.35 -22.19 14.33
C SER A 431 -14.33 -22.19 15.47
N GLN A 432 -13.07 -21.85 15.19
CA GLN A 432 -11.97 -21.84 16.15
C GLN A 432 -11.66 -20.44 16.69
N LEU A 433 -12.27 -19.40 16.11
CA LEU A 433 -11.96 -18.00 16.40
C LEU A 433 -12.65 -17.51 17.67
N CYS A 434 -11.94 -16.66 18.42
CA CYS A 434 -12.51 -15.96 19.56
C CYS A 434 -13.40 -14.79 19.09
N THR A 435 -14.24 -14.31 20.00
CA THR A 435 -15.07 -13.12 19.80
C THR A 435 -14.62 -12.00 20.72
N TRP A 436 -14.44 -10.80 20.17
CA TRP A 436 -14.25 -9.57 20.92
C TRP A 436 -15.55 -8.76 20.88
N VAL A 437 -16.13 -8.48 22.04
CA VAL A 437 -17.41 -7.77 22.16
C VAL A 437 -17.17 -6.32 22.53
N GLY A 438 -17.77 -5.39 21.77
CA GLY A 438 -17.76 -3.98 22.06
C GLY A 438 -16.67 -3.20 21.31
N GLU A 439 -16.12 -2.17 21.97
CA GLU A 439 -15.18 -1.24 21.34
C GLU A 439 -13.82 -1.89 21.10
N LEU A 440 -13.18 -1.57 19.98
CA LEU A 440 -11.74 -1.82 19.79
C LEU A 440 -10.99 -0.55 20.17
N PHE A 441 -10.79 -0.38 21.48
CA PHE A 441 -10.14 0.79 22.05
C PHE A 441 -8.63 0.78 21.71
N LEU A 442 -8.14 1.91 21.18
CA LEU A 442 -6.71 2.13 20.93
C LEU A 442 -6.11 2.90 22.12
N GLU A 443 -5.13 2.29 22.78
CA GLU A 443 -4.45 2.87 23.95
C GLU A 443 -3.39 3.91 23.58
N LEU A 444 -3.55 4.56 22.43
CA LEU A 444 -2.61 5.50 21.83
C LEU A 444 -3.40 6.62 21.14
N HIS A 445 -2.79 7.81 21.01
CA HIS A 445 -3.36 8.98 20.32
C HIS A 445 -4.65 9.57 20.91
N ASN A 446 -4.98 9.33 22.18
CA ASN A 446 -6.19 9.87 22.83
C ASN A 446 -6.31 11.41 22.82
N GLY A 447 -5.21 12.15 22.67
CA GLY A 447 -5.22 13.60 22.49
C GLY A 447 -5.91 14.07 21.20
N THR A 448 -6.10 13.18 20.23
CA THR A 448 -6.80 13.47 18.97
C THR A 448 -8.28 13.81 19.18
N TYR A 449 -8.89 13.36 20.27
CA TYR A 449 -10.28 13.68 20.62
C TYR A 449 -10.50 15.15 21.00
N THR A 450 -9.46 15.86 21.46
CA THR A 450 -9.57 17.25 21.94
C THR A 450 -8.86 18.27 21.05
N THR A 451 -7.76 17.90 20.40
CA THR A 451 -7.04 18.80 19.48
C THR A 451 -7.94 19.25 18.31
N GLN A 452 -7.61 20.37 17.66
CA GLN A 452 -8.39 20.89 16.52
C GLN A 452 -9.90 21.05 16.81
N ALA A 453 -10.24 21.58 17.99
CA ALA A 453 -11.61 21.69 18.49
C ALA A 453 -12.56 22.45 17.54
N GLN A 454 -12.06 23.48 16.84
CA GLN A 454 -12.86 24.25 15.88
C GLN A 454 -13.29 23.40 14.67
N ILE A 455 -12.41 22.55 14.15
CA ILE A 455 -12.74 21.62 13.06
C ILE A 455 -13.80 20.62 13.53
N LYS A 456 -13.63 20.06 14.72
CA LYS A 456 -14.60 19.11 15.30
C LYS A 456 -15.98 19.74 15.49
N LYS A 457 -16.02 20.97 16.02
CA LYS A 457 -17.26 21.75 16.18
C LYS A 457 -17.91 22.00 14.81
N GLY A 458 -17.13 22.48 13.84
CA GLY A 458 -17.61 22.72 12.48
C GLY A 458 -18.16 21.46 11.81
N ASN A 459 -17.47 20.32 11.97
CA ASN A 459 -17.95 19.03 11.46
C ASN A 459 -19.30 18.65 12.09
N ARG A 460 -19.44 18.74 13.41
CA ARG A 460 -20.70 18.43 14.11
C ARG A 460 -21.85 19.36 13.68
N GLU A 461 -21.55 20.64 13.45
CA GLU A 461 -22.53 21.59 12.91
C GLU A 461 -22.94 21.23 11.49
N CYS A 462 -21.99 20.85 10.62
CA CYS A 462 -22.29 20.39 9.26
C CYS A 462 -23.15 19.12 9.27
N GLU A 463 -22.83 18.13 10.09
CA GLU A 463 -23.63 16.90 10.23
C GLU A 463 -25.08 17.21 10.61
N ARG A 464 -25.29 18.08 11.60
CA ARG A 464 -26.63 18.50 12.02
C ARG A 464 -27.38 19.24 10.92
N ILE A 465 -26.73 20.20 10.25
CA ILE A 465 -27.35 20.99 9.19
C ILE A 465 -27.71 20.09 8.00
N LEU A 466 -26.83 19.18 7.59
CA LEU A 466 -27.10 18.25 6.49
C LEU A 466 -28.26 17.32 6.81
N HIS A 467 -28.31 16.78 8.02
CA HIS A 467 -29.45 16.02 8.52
C HIS A 467 -30.75 16.82 8.41
N ASP A 468 -30.79 18.03 8.99
CA ASP A 468 -31.98 18.86 9.02
C ASP A 468 -32.45 19.24 7.60
N VAL A 469 -31.52 19.58 6.71
CA VAL A 469 -31.81 19.91 5.31
C VAL A 469 -32.38 18.71 4.56
N GLU A 470 -31.85 17.50 4.75
CA GLU A 470 -32.37 16.31 4.09
C GLU A 470 -33.77 15.94 4.60
N VAL A 471 -34.01 16.03 5.92
CA VAL A 471 -35.34 15.79 6.51
C VAL A 471 -36.35 16.79 5.95
N LEU A 472 -36.05 18.09 6.01
CA LEU A 472 -36.96 19.14 5.52
C LEU A 472 -37.20 19.05 4.02
N SER A 473 -36.16 18.75 3.23
CA SER A 473 -36.29 18.54 1.78
C SER A 473 -37.14 17.32 1.47
N THR A 474 -37.04 16.24 2.25
CA THR A 474 -37.86 15.03 2.08
C THR A 474 -39.32 15.31 2.44
N LEU A 475 -39.58 16.06 3.52
CA LEU A 475 -40.94 16.48 3.89
C LEU A 475 -41.56 17.40 2.83
N ALA A 476 -40.79 18.33 2.27
CA ALA A 476 -41.24 19.20 1.20
C ALA A 476 -41.59 18.41 -0.07
N LEU A 477 -40.77 17.43 -0.44
CA LEU A 477 -41.04 16.52 -1.55
C LEU A 477 -42.32 15.71 -1.31
N ALA A 478 -42.49 15.14 -0.11
CA ALA A 478 -43.63 14.30 0.24
C ALA A 478 -44.97 15.04 0.28
N ARG A 479 -44.97 16.34 0.58
CA ARG A 479 -46.18 17.18 0.58
C ARG A 479 -46.71 17.52 -0.83
N GLY A 480 -45.96 17.20 -1.88
CA GLY A 480 -46.31 17.52 -3.26
C GLY A 480 -46.07 18.99 -3.62
N GLY A 481 -46.18 19.32 -4.91
CA GLY A 481 -45.93 20.66 -5.45
C GLY A 481 -44.81 20.67 -6.51
N THR A 482 -44.17 21.82 -6.71
CA THR A 482 -43.08 22.02 -7.69
C THR A 482 -41.68 21.84 -7.08
N PHE A 483 -41.57 21.52 -5.79
CA PHE A 483 -40.29 21.34 -5.12
C PHE A 483 -39.57 20.08 -5.62
N GLN A 484 -38.29 20.22 -5.99
CA GLN A 484 -37.43 19.12 -6.40
C GLN A 484 -36.38 18.87 -5.33
N TYR A 485 -36.24 17.62 -4.90
CA TYR A 485 -35.22 17.25 -3.93
C TYR A 485 -33.81 17.45 -4.51
N PRO A 486 -32.93 18.24 -3.87
CA PRO A 486 -31.65 18.64 -4.45
C PRO A 486 -30.58 17.56 -4.30
N ALA A 487 -30.83 16.36 -4.87
CA ALA A 487 -30.02 15.16 -4.68
C ALA A 487 -28.53 15.36 -5.03
N SER A 488 -28.24 15.98 -6.18
CA SER A 488 -26.86 16.19 -6.64
C SER A 488 -26.10 17.17 -5.75
N GLN A 489 -26.77 18.22 -5.28
CA GLN A 489 -26.18 19.22 -4.39
C GLN A 489 -25.90 18.62 -3.01
N LEU A 490 -26.83 17.87 -2.44
CA LEU A 490 -26.64 17.20 -1.14
C LEU A 490 -25.56 16.13 -1.23
N GLN A 491 -25.52 15.35 -2.31
CA GLN A 491 -24.44 14.40 -2.54
C GLN A 491 -23.07 15.08 -2.58
N ARG A 492 -22.96 16.25 -3.23
CA ARG A 492 -21.73 17.05 -3.26
C ARG A 492 -21.37 17.65 -1.90
N LEU A 493 -22.34 17.95 -1.03
CA LEU A 493 -22.06 18.50 0.30
C LEU A 493 -21.67 17.42 1.31
N TRP A 494 -22.14 16.19 1.12
CA TRP A 494 -21.71 15.03 1.90
C TRP A 494 -20.31 14.54 1.56
N ARG A 495 -19.90 14.73 0.29
CA ARG A 495 -18.54 14.44 -0.19
C ARG A 495 -17.63 15.62 0.13
#